data_AF-A0A956F1H8-F1
#
_entry.id   AF-A0A956F1H8-F1
#
_cell.length_a   1.000
_cell.length_b   1.000
_cell.length_c   1.000
_cell.angle_alpha   90.00
_cell.angle_beta   90.00
_cell.angle_gamma   90.00
#
_symmetry.space_group_name_H-M   'P 1'
#
loop_
_entity.id
_entity.type
_entity.pdbx_description
1 polymer ?
#
loop_
_entity_poly.entity_id
_entity_poly.type
_entity_poly.pdbx_seq_one_letter_code
_entity_poly.pdbx_strand_id
1 'polypeptide(L)'
;MHSIEHGLGTVQQLLEAITRSVSLASGAPACWPLDGYPDVAVWPMDSESLLVPTDEGDIAPAATLLARATDDSRWPEAGTCAAASKCPFCTSRALLSKDPYRASLLKVLRWYELSSGKRWNFRDLFSMVSYSLTGSRTPASSSRHGPCGWAAEQLELDAKCLGTKPERHRSTAIYLLATSSYQHLLFRQWDPATAPRLHQDLKELGLRDDHVLMGLYFFLRHPVAPGVTGSLGPLLCDLSRVLDPALSDPDGEIELSGRTRKPARDIDSRFSQSVGAGLAFLKPYQCLSDLEVELLGRLASADAMLSEEPRRKRPAAALRVQRLLREFACRLAKRSIGMRSGAVRDAAVLSDFQQLVDTQHGSDELMYAAASQVEALLNKGEYFEVPLNTTFGQPLPPEARRATLVVPKQRVREGSENRTG
;
A
#
# COMPACT_ATOMS: atom_id res chain seq x y z
N MET A 1 5.23 41.42 -17.90
CA MET A 1 4.57 42.29 -18.88
C MET A 1 3.08 42.40 -18.63
N HIS A 2 2.33 41.29 -18.50
CA HIS A 2 0.88 41.33 -18.26
C HIS A 2 0.43 41.95 -16.89
N SER A 3 1.25 41.84 -15.83
CA SER A 3 0.92 42.40 -14.49
C SER A 3 1.13 43.92 -14.36
N ILE A 4 2.07 44.47 -15.14
CA ILE A 4 2.41 45.90 -15.15
C ILE A 4 1.34 46.70 -15.90
N GLU A 5 0.77 46.12 -16.96
CA GLU A 5 -0.29 46.74 -17.77
C GLU A 5 -1.66 46.80 -17.08
N HIS A 6 -1.89 46.05 -15.99
CA HIS A 6 -3.19 45.97 -15.30
C HIS A 6 -3.16 46.41 -13.83
N GLY A 7 -2.07 47.01 -13.34
CA GLY A 7 -1.99 47.49 -11.96
C GLY A 7 -2.01 46.38 -10.89
N LEU A 8 -1.60 45.16 -11.25
CA LEU A 8 -1.64 43.98 -10.37
C LEU A 8 -0.36 43.79 -9.53
N GLY A 9 0.45 44.83 -9.39
CA GLY A 9 1.75 44.77 -8.70
C GLY A 9 1.66 44.27 -7.26
N THR A 10 0.63 44.70 -6.52
CA THR A 10 0.38 44.27 -5.14
C THR A 10 0.00 42.78 -5.05
N VAL A 11 -0.80 42.28 -5.99
CA VAL A 11 -1.19 40.86 -6.04
C VAL A 11 0.01 39.99 -6.39
N GLN A 12 0.86 40.45 -7.31
CA GLN A 12 2.10 39.75 -7.66
C GLN A 12 3.07 39.69 -6.46
N GLN A 13 3.27 40.81 -5.76
CA GLN A 13 4.12 40.87 -4.56
C GLN A 13 3.60 39.97 -3.45
N LEU A 14 2.27 39.88 -3.27
CA LEU A 14 1.65 38.97 -2.32
C LEU A 14 1.88 37.50 -2.69
N LEU A 15 1.67 37.12 -3.95
CA LEU A 15 1.91 35.75 -4.42
C LEU A 15 3.39 35.35 -4.32
N GLU A 16 4.30 36.27 -4.61
CA GLU A 16 5.74 36.05 -4.42
C GLU A 16 6.11 35.90 -2.94
N ALA A 17 5.53 36.70 -2.05
CA ALA A 17 5.72 36.58 -0.60
C ALA A 17 5.17 35.24 -0.07
N ILE A 18 3.96 34.85 -0.49
CA ILE A 18 3.37 33.53 -0.16
C ILE A 18 4.32 32.41 -0.60
N THR A 19 4.77 32.42 -1.86
CA THR A 19 5.63 31.36 -2.41
C THR A 19 6.99 31.30 -1.70
N ARG A 20 7.58 32.46 -1.34
CA ARG A 20 8.84 32.53 -0.60
C ARG A 20 8.69 32.04 0.84
N SER A 21 7.60 32.37 1.52
CA SER A 21 7.35 31.98 2.92
C SER A 21 7.23 30.47 3.12
N VAL A 22 6.78 29.74 2.09
CA VAL A 22 6.69 28.26 2.11
C VAL A 22 7.92 27.57 1.48
N SER A 23 8.97 28.32 1.13
CA SER A 23 10.18 27.76 0.56
C SER A 23 11.14 27.24 1.64
N LEU A 24 11.97 26.24 1.30
CA LEU A 24 12.99 25.68 2.19
C LEU A 24 14.27 26.55 2.27
N ALA A 25 14.22 27.81 1.81
CA ALA A 25 15.37 28.70 1.84
C ALA A 25 15.67 29.17 3.26
N SER A 26 16.95 29.28 3.62
CA SER A 26 17.39 29.73 4.95
C SER A 26 16.97 31.16 5.31
N GLY A 27 16.51 31.96 4.33
CA GLY A 27 15.98 33.31 4.50
C GLY A 27 14.51 33.45 4.11
N ALA A 28 13.73 32.38 4.20
CA ALA A 28 12.29 32.44 3.96
C ALA A 28 11.61 33.41 4.95
N PRO A 29 10.70 34.30 4.48
CA PRO A 29 9.97 35.21 5.36
C PRO A 29 9.03 34.45 6.29
N ALA A 30 8.68 35.07 7.43
CA ALA A 30 7.73 34.50 8.37
C ALA A 30 6.40 34.18 7.67
N CYS A 31 5.80 33.05 8.04
CA CYS A 31 4.57 32.54 7.44
C CYS A 31 3.31 32.92 8.25
N TRP A 32 3.50 33.35 9.50
CA TRP A 32 2.46 33.95 10.33
C TRP A 32 3.03 34.97 11.33
N PRO A 33 2.59 36.23 11.27
CA PRO A 33 1.99 36.84 10.08
C PRO A 33 2.93 36.78 8.88
N LEU A 34 2.40 36.76 7.65
CA LEU A 34 3.22 36.86 6.46
C LEU A 34 3.98 38.19 6.47
N ASP A 35 5.30 38.16 6.28
CA ASP A 35 6.12 39.37 6.32
C ASP A 35 5.64 40.41 5.29
N GLY A 36 5.33 41.63 5.76
CA GLY A 36 4.70 42.70 4.97
C GLY A 36 3.18 42.58 4.78
N TYR A 37 2.53 41.52 5.27
CA TYR A 37 1.09 41.25 5.15
C TYR A 37 0.51 40.72 6.47
N PRO A 38 0.30 41.59 7.49
CA PRO A 38 -0.10 41.19 8.84
C PRO A 38 -1.45 40.46 8.92
N ASP A 39 -2.34 40.69 7.95
CA ASP A 39 -3.66 40.05 7.88
C ASP A 39 -3.66 38.71 7.11
N VAL A 40 -2.50 38.26 6.63
CA VAL A 40 -2.37 37.05 5.79
C VAL A 40 -1.58 35.97 6.52
N ALA A 41 -2.21 34.81 6.69
CA ALA A 41 -1.55 33.58 7.12
C ALA A 41 -1.17 32.75 5.91
N VAL A 42 0.05 32.24 5.91
CA VAL A 42 0.50 31.25 4.93
C VAL A 42 0.88 29.99 5.68
N TRP A 43 -0.07 29.06 5.82
CA TRP A 43 0.23 27.76 6.40
C TRP A 43 0.59 26.79 5.28
N PRO A 44 1.76 26.13 5.30
CA PRO A 44 2.01 25.02 4.39
C PRO A 44 0.96 23.96 4.68
N MET A 45 0.12 23.64 3.70
CA MET A 45 -0.97 22.66 3.84
C MET A 45 -0.50 21.26 4.27
N ASP A 46 0.82 21.02 4.22
CA ASP A 46 1.48 19.74 4.46
C ASP A 46 2.54 19.81 5.61
N SER A 47 2.50 20.86 6.44
CA SER A 47 3.39 21.02 7.62
C SER A 47 3.02 20.13 8.79
N GLU A 48 1.83 19.52 8.77
CA GLU A 48 1.33 18.60 9.79
C GLU A 48 0.86 17.29 9.14
N SER A 49 0.83 16.21 9.91
CA SER A 49 0.30 14.94 9.38
C SER A 49 -1.22 14.99 9.34
N LEU A 50 -1.80 14.62 8.19
CA LEU A 50 -3.26 14.47 8.05
C LEU A 50 -3.80 13.20 8.74
N LEU A 51 -2.92 12.36 9.29
CA LEU A 51 -3.22 11.05 9.86
C LEU A 51 -3.15 11.03 11.39
N VAL A 52 -2.70 12.12 12.01
CA VAL A 52 -2.62 12.28 13.46
C VAL A 52 -3.74 13.22 13.92
N PRO A 53 -4.35 13.00 15.10
CA PRO A 53 -5.22 13.99 15.75
C PRO A 53 -4.53 15.35 15.87
N THR A 54 -5.31 16.43 15.94
CA THR A 54 -4.74 17.76 16.25
C THR A 54 -4.26 17.82 17.70
N ASP A 55 -3.41 18.79 18.03
CA ASP A 55 -2.98 19.02 19.42
C ASP A 55 -4.17 19.35 20.36
N GLU A 56 -5.27 19.87 19.80
CA GLU A 56 -6.53 20.11 20.52
C GLU A 56 -7.37 18.83 20.71
N GLY A 57 -6.91 17.70 20.17
CA GLY A 57 -7.56 16.39 20.27
C GLY A 57 -8.61 16.11 19.20
N ASP A 58 -8.70 16.92 18.15
CA ASP A 58 -9.64 16.68 17.06
C ASP A 58 -9.29 15.42 16.27
N ILE A 59 -10.32 14.83 15.67
CA ILE A 59 -10.18 13.66 14.80
C ILE A 59 -9.28 14.01 13.61
N ALA A 60 -8.31 13.13 13.32
CA ALA A 60 -7.40 13.27 12.19
C ALA A 60 -8.16 13.57 10.87
N PRO A 61 -7.73 14.56 10.06
CA PRO A 61 -8.41 14.94 8.82
C PRO A 61 -8.69 13.77 7.87
N ALA A 62 -7.76 12.81 7.76
CA ALA A 62 -7.92 11.61 6.96
C ALA A 62 -9.06 10.70 7.44
N ALA A 63 -9.25 10.60 8.76
CA ALA A 63 -10.33 9.82 9.34
C ALA A 63 -11.69 10.47 9.03
N THR A 64 -11.78 11.79 9.14
CA THR A 64 -12.98 12.57 8.76
C THR A 64 -13.30 12.41 7.27
N LEU A 65 -12.29 12.49 6.40
CA LEU A 65 -12.44 12.28 4.96
C LEU A 65 -12.97 10.87 4.65
N LEU A 66 -12.38 9.83 5.25
CA LEU A 66 -12.82 8.44 5.05
C LEU A 66 -14.24 8.20 5.57
N ALA A 67 -14.57 8.72 6.76
CA ALA A 67 -15.92 8.63 7.31
C ALA A 67 -16.95 9.28 6.36
N ARG A 68 -16.62 10.45 5.80
CA ARG A 68 -17.50 11.14 4.86
C ARG A 68 -17.62 10.42 3.51
N ALA A 69 -16.54 9.83 3.01
CA ALA A 69 -16.51 9.11 1.75
C ALA A 69 -17.24 7.75 1.82
N THR A 70 -17.32 7.16 3.01
CA THR A 70 -17.95 5.86 3.27
C THR A 70 -19.37 5.96 3.85
N ASP A 71 -19.88 7.18 4.02
CA ASP A 71 -21.23 7.48 4.50
C ASP A 71 -22.30 6.85 3.60
N ASP A 72 -23.09 5.95 4.17
CA ASP A 72 -24.14 5.18 3.50
C ASP A 72 -25.15 6.08 2.76
N SER A 73 -25.46 7.26 3.28
CA SER A 73 -26.42 8.21 2.68
C SER A 73 -25.96 8.78 1.33
N ARG A 74 -24.68 8.67 1.02
CA ARG A 74 -24.05 9.18 -0.22
C ARG A 74 -23.85 8.11 -1.28
N TRP A 75 -24.22 6.87 -0.96
CA TRP A 75 -24.09 5.72 -1.85
C TRP A 75 -25.48 5.25 -2.29
N PRO A 76 -25.58 4.54 -3.43
CA PRO A 76 -26.83 3.89 -3.82
C PRO A 76 -27.35 2.99 -2.71
N GLU A 77 -28.68 2.91 -2.59
CA GLU A 77 -29.33 2.08 -1.57
C GLU A 77 -28.83 0.64 -1.62
N ALA A 78 -28.72 0.00 -0.46
CA ALA A 78 -28.27 -1.37 -0.36
C ALA A 78 -29.16 -2.29 -1.23
N GLY A 79 -28.53 -3.12 -2.07
CA GLY A 79 -29.24 -4.01 -3.00
C GLY A 79 -29.56 -3.41 -4.37
N THR A 80 -29.43 -2.09 -4.58
CA THR A 80 -29.62 -1.45 -5.91
C THR A 80 -28.38 -1.52 -6.81
N CYS A 81 -27.28 -2.06 -6.29
CA CYS A 81 -26.04 -2.21 -7.04
C CYS A 81 -26.22 -3.21 -8.19
N ALA A 82 -25.87 -2.80 -9.42
CA ALA A 82 -25.91 -3.66 -10.61
C ALA A 82 -25.12 -4.98 -10.47
N ALA A 83 -24.04 -4.97 -9.67
CA ALA A 83 -23.21 -6.14 -9.39
C ALA A 83 -23.59 -6.88 -8.09
N ALA A 84 -24.69 -6.47 -7.44
CA ALA A 84 -25.23 -7.03 -6.21
C ALA A 84 -24.15 -7.21 -5.11
N SER A 85 -24.15 -8.35 -4.42
CA SER A 85 -23.18 -8.68 -3.36
C SER A 85 -21.75 -8.88 -3.87
N LYS A 86 -21.56 -9.09 -5.18
CA LYS A 86 -20.26 -9.29 -5.82
C LYS A 86 -19.60 -7.98 -6.27
N CYS A 87 -20.09 -6.82 -5.84
CA CYS A 87 -19.45 -5.54 -6.14
C CYS A 87 -18.24 -5.28 -5.23
N PRO A 88 -17.00 -5.21 -5.75
CA PRO A 88 -15.81 -4.95 -4.93
C PRO A 88 -15.79 -3.54 -4.34
N PHE A 89 -16.43 -2.57 -5.00
CA PHE A 89 -16.48 -1.18 -4.54
C PHE A 89 -17.45 -0.99 -3.37
N CYS A 90 -18.66 -1.56 -3.46
CA CYS A 90 -19.60 -1.57 -2.34
C CYS A 90 -19.03 -2.36 -1.15
N THR A 91 -18.33 -3.47 -1.42
CA THR A 91 -17.62 -4.22 -0.38
C THR A 91 -16.53 -3.37 0.28
N SER A 92 -15.74 -2.63 -0.50
CA SER A 92 -14.70 -1.73 0.03
C SER A 92 -15.31 -0.63 0.90
N ARG A 93 -16.41 -0.01 0.47
CA ARG A 93 -17.16 0.96 1.29
C ARG A 93 -17.65 0.35 2.59
N ALA A 94 -18.30 -0.81 2.53
CA ALA A 94 -18.86 -1.49 3.70
C ALA A 94 -17.79 -1.97 4.70
N LEU A 95 -16.57 -2.24 4.22
CA LEU A 95 -15.44 -2.54 5.09
C LEU A 95 -14.88 -1.24 5.70
N LEU A 96 -14.61 -0.22 4.90
CA LEU A 96 -14.01 1.03 5.36
C LEU A 96 -14.96 1.91 6.19
N SER A 97 -16.27 1.64 6.18
CA SER A 97 -17.21 2.26 7.12
C SER A 97 -17.08 1.70 8.54
N LYS A 98 -16.50 0.49 8.70
CA LYS A 98 -16.27 -0.13 10.02
C LYS A 98 -14.97 0.36 10.63
N ASP A 99 -15.05 0.78 11.89
CA ASP A 99 -13.93 1.32 12.67
C ASP A 99 -12.64 0.47 12.63
N PRO A 100 -12.63 -0.85 12.87
CA PRO A 100 -11.37 -1.60 12.90
C PRO A 100 -10.63 -1.61 11.56
N TYR A 101 -11.36 -1.67 10.45
CA TYR A 101 -10.76 -1.69 9.11
C TYR A 101 -10.34 -0.29 8.66
N ARG A 102 -11.13 0.74 9.02
CA ARG A 102 -10.77 2.14 8.79
C ARG A 102 -9.49 2.50 9.56
N ALA A 103 -9.42 2.13 10.84
CA ALA A 103 -8.26 2.36 11.70
C ALA A 103 -7.02 1.63 11.16
N SER A 104 -7.16 0.39 10.69
CA SER A 104 -6.06 -0.37 10.09
C SER A 104 -5.52 0.29 8.82
N LEU A 105 -6.40 0.81 7.95
CA LEU A 105 -5.96 1.57 6.77
C LEU A 105 -5.21 2.83 7.19
N LEU A 106 -5.78 3.65 8.07
CA LEU A 106 -5.14 4.89 8.56
C LEU A 106 -3.77 4.61 9.19
N LYS A 107 -3.66 3.54 9.97
CA LYS A 107 -2.41 3.07 10.56
C LYS A 107 -1.36 2.73 9.50
N VAL A 108 -1.72 1.97 8.46
CA VAL A 108 -0.81 1.65 7.36
C VAL A 108 -0.38 2.92 6.61
N LEU A 109 -1.29 3.87 6.39
CA LEU A 109 -0.95 5.15 5.78
C LEU A 109 0.00 5.98 6.66
N ARG A 110 -0.15 5.93 7.98
CA ARG A 110 0.73 6.63 8.94
C ARG A 110 2.12 6.02 8.94
N TRP A 111 2.18 4.69 8.94
CA TRP A 111 3.43 3.96 8.79
C TRP A 111 4.13 4.22 7.46
N TYR A 112 3.39 4.51 6.38
CA TYR A 112 4.00 4.96 5.13
C TYR A 112 4.70 6.31 5.32
N GLU A 113 4.08 7.26 6.03
CA GLU A 113 4.74 8.55 6.31
C GLU A 113 6.02 8.37 7.11
N LEU A 114 5.96 7.54 8.15
CA LEU A 114 7.09 7.30 9.04
C LEU A 114 8.24 6.56 8.35
N SER A 115 7.93 5.52 7.56
CA SER A 115 8.96 4.72 6.88
C SER A 115 9.56 5.41 5.65
N SER A 116 8.79 6.22 4.94
CA SER A 116 9.27 6.92 3.73
C SER A 116 9.82 8.31 4.00
N GLY A 117 9.49 8.91 5.15
CA GLY A 117 9.74 10.32 5.45
C GLY A 117 8.89 11.28 4.60
N LYS A 118 7.93 10.77 3.81
CA LYS A 118 7.05 11.57 2.94
C LYS A 118 5.67 11.68 3.57
N ARG A 119 5.19 12.91 3.76
CA ARG A 119 3.84 13.15 4.27
C ARG A 119 2.79 13.02 3.17
N TRP A 120 1.58 12.64 3.56
CA TRP A 120 0.42 12.72 2.68
C TRP A 120 -0.04 14.16 2.57
N ASN A 121 0.06 14.73 1.38
CA ASN A 121 -0.68 15.96 1.09
C ASN A 121 -2.16 15.62 0.88
N PHE A 122 -3.02 16.62 1.06
CA PHE A 122 -4.47 16.44 0.95
C PHE A 122 -4.90 15.90 -0.44
N ARG A 123 -4.24 16.36 -1.51
CA ARG A 123 -4.55 15.95 -2.88
C ARG A 123 -4.32 14.46 -3.11
N ASP A 124 -3.18 13.95 -2.67
CA ASP A 124 -2.79 12.56 -2.83
C ASP A 124 -3.64 11.66 -1.93
N LEU A 125 -3.90 12.09 -0.70
CA LEU A 125 -4.82 11.40 0.21
C LEU A 125 -6.25 11.32 -0.38
N PHE A 126 -6.79 12.44 -0.86
CA PHE A 126 -8.10 12.49 -1.50
C PHE A 126 -8.15 11.60 -2.75
N SER A 127 -7.12 11.67 -3.59
CA SER A 127 -7.00 10.84 -4.79
C SER A 127 -6.94 9.35 -4.43
N MET A 128 -6.20 8.98 -3.38
CA MET A 128 -6.09 7.61 -2.88
C MET A 128 -7.43 7.10 -2.32
N VAL A 129 -8.15 7.91 -1.55
CA VAL A 129 -9.48 7.53 -1.03
C VAL A 129 -10.47 7.32 -2.18
N SER A 130 -10.54 8.27 -3.10
CA SER A 130 -11.38 8.16 -4.31
C SER A 130 -11.03 6.91 -5.11
N TYR A 131 -9.74 6.66 -5.31
CA TYR A 131 -9.21 5.49 -6.00
C TYR A 131 -9.56 4.18 -5.30
N SER A 132 -9.46 4.13 -3.97
CA SER A 132 -9.79 2.93 -3.17
C SER A 132 -11.27 2.56 -3.24
N LEU A 133 -12.15 3.54 -3.45
CA LEU A 133 -13.59 3.35 -3.52
C LEU A 133 -14.11 3.19 -4.96
N THR A 134 -13.36 3.63 -5.97
CA THR A 134 -13.85 3.70 -7.36
C THR A 134 -12.93 3.09 -8.43
N GLY A 135 -11.70 2.69 -8.06
CA GLY A 135 -10.69 2.05 -8.90
C GLY A 135 -9.98 2.95 -9.92
N SER A 136 -9.00 2.39 -10.65
CA SER A 136 -8.40 3.05 -11.83
C SER A 136 -9.35 2.90 -13.02
N ARG A 137 -9.90 4.00 -13.55
CA ARG A 137 -10.71 3.96 -14.77
C ARG A 137 -10.21 4.96 -15.79
N THR A 138 -10.15 4.54 -17.05
CA THR A 138 -9.90 5.45 -18.17
C THR A 138 -11.15 6.21 -18.53
N PRO A 139 -11.05 7.49 -18.90
CA PRO A 139 -12.20 8.28 -19.33
C PRO A 139 -12.98 7.63 -20.49
N ALA A 140 -12.29 6.94 -21.40
CA ALA A 140 -12.91 6.25 -22.54
C ALA A 140 -13.80 5.04 -22.17
N SER A 141 -13.54 4.36 -21.05
CA SER A 141 -14.42 3.30 -20.52
C SER A 141 -15.46 3.83 -19.53
N SER A 142 -15.20 5.00 -18.93
CA SER A 142 -16.05 5.62 -17.91
C SER A 142 -17.36 6.22 -18.45
N SER A 143 -17.46 6.46 -19.76
CA SER A 143 -18.61 7.17 -20.34
C SER A 143 -19.90 6.33 -20.44
N ARG A 144 -19.83 4.99 -20.26
CA ARG A 144 -21.01 4.12 -20.34
C ARG A 144 -21.53 3.63 -18.99
N HIS A 145 -20.65 3.37 -18.01
CA HIS A 145 -21.07 2.78 -16.73
C HIS A 145 -20.26 3.31 -15.53
N GLY A 146 -20.96 3.55 -14.40
CA GLY A 146 -20.35 3.79 -13.08
C GLY A 146 -19.60 2.56 -12.54
N PRO A 147 -18.93 2.65 -11.37
CA PRO A 147 -18.07 1.57 -10.87
C PRO A 147 -18.85 0.26 -10.64
N CYS A 148 -20.08 0.35 -10.14
CA CYS A 148 -20.96 -0.80 -9.98
C CYS A 148 -21.38 -1.43 -11.32
N GLY A 149 -21.61 -0.60 -12.35
CA GLY A 149 -21.96 -1.10 -13.68
C GLY A 149 -20.79 -1.79 -14.38
N TRP A 150 -19.56 -1.26 -14.20
CA TRP A 150 -18.34 -1.95 -14.63
C TRP A 150 -18.19 -3.32 -13.96
N ALA A 151 -18.45 -3.41 -12.65
CA ALA A 151 -18.38 -4.67 -11.93
C ALA A 151 -19.41 -5.68 -12.47
N ALA A 152 -20.61 -5.22 -12.82
CA ALA A 152 -21.65 -6.05 -13.43
C ALA A 152 -21.21 -6.57 -14.81
N GLU A 153 -20.64 -5.71 -15.65
CA GLU A 153 -20.08 -6.09 -16.96
C GLU A 153 -18.98 -7.16 -16.82
N GLN A 154 -18.09 -7.04 -15.84
CA GLN A 154 -17.08 -8.07 -15.59
C GLN A 154 -17.70 -9.39 -15.14
N LEU A 155 -18.75 -9.37 -14.31
CA LEU A 155 -19.46 -10.58 -13.90
C LEU A 155 -20.13 -11.28 -15.10
N GLU A 156 -20.71 -10.51 -16.03
CA GLU A 156 -21.26 -11.07 -17.27
C GLU A 156 -20.19 -11.66 -18.17
N LEU A 157 -19.04 -11.01 -18.31
CA LEU A 157 -17.91 -11.50 -19.09
C LEU A 157 -17.37 -12.82 -18.53
N ASP A 158 -17.27 -12.91 -17.21
CA ASP A 158 -16.84 -14.12 -16.51
C ASP A 158 -17.83 -15.29 -16.67
N ALA A 159 -19.13 -15.01 -16.56
CA ALA A 159 -20.18 -16.01 -16.78
C ALA A 159 -20.15 -16.61 -18.21
N LYS A 160 -19.73 -15.81 -19.20
CA LYS A 160 -19.60 -16.20 -20.61
C LYS A 160 -18.32 -17.03 -20.91
N CYS A 161 -17.51 -17.39 -19.92
CA CYS A 161 -16.35 -18.26 -20.12
C CYS A 161 -16.75 -19.70 -20.47
N LEU A 162 -17.85 -20.21 -19.91
CA LEU A 162 -18.26 -21.61 -20.09
C LEU A 162 -18.45 -21.97 -21.57
N GLY A 163 -17.75 -23.03 -22.01
CA GLY A 163 -17.86 -23.57 -23.37
C GLY A 163 -17.19 -22.74 -24.47
N THR A 164 -16.39 -21.73 -24.12
CA THR A 164 -15.69 -20.87 -25.08
C THR A 164 -14.18 -21.03 -24.99
N LYS A 165 -13.44 -20.44 -25.94
CA LYS A 165 -11.97 -20.39 -25.86
C LYS A 165 -11.52 -19.23 -24.97
N PRO A 166 -10.40 -19.35 -24.26
CA PRO A 166 -9.84 -18.26 -23.49
C PRO A 166 -9.56 -17.02 -24.33
N GLU A 167 -10.16 -15.92 -23.89
CA GLU A 167 -10.00 -14.60 -24.49
C GLU A 167 -9.66 -13.62 -23.36
N ARG A 168 -8.84 -12.62 -23.66
CA ARG A 168 -8.33 -11.65 -22.68
C ARG A 168 -9.42 -11.12 -21.76
N HIS A 169 -10.43 -10.42 -22.29
CA HIS A 169 -11.41 -9.72 -21.46
C HIS A 169 -12.20 -10.68 -20.55
N ARG A 170 -12.66 -11.80 -21.09
CA ARG A 170 -13.43 -12.81 -20.36
C ARG A 170 -12.58 -13.51 -19.30
N SER A 171 -11.42 -14.05 -19.68
CA SER A 171 -10.55 -14.79 -18.77
C SER A 171 -9.94 -13.92 -17.66
N THR A 172 -9.75 -12.61 -17.87
CA THR A 172 -9.26 -11.71 -16.82
C THR A 172 -10.35 -11.23 -15.85
N ALA A 173 -11.63 -11.35 -16.20
CA ALA A 173 -12.72 -10.66 -15.50
C ALA A 173 -12.75 -10.97 -13.99
N ILE A 174 -12.67 -12.26 -13.60
CA ILE A 174 -12.63 -12.65 -12.18
C ILE A 174 -11.40 -12.11 -11.44
N TYR A 175 -10.23 -12.04 -12.10
CA TYR A 175 -9.02 -11.48 -11.51
C TYR A 175 -9.17 -9.97 -11.29
N LEU A 176 -9.74 -9.27 -12.26
CA LEU A 176 -10.01 -7.83 -12.14
C LEU A 176 -11.01 -7.54 -11.03
N LEU A 177 -12.09 -8.33 -10.92
CA LEU A 177 -13.08 -8.20 -9.86
C LEU A 177 -12.47 -8.43 -8.48
N ALA A 178 -11.78 -9.56 -8.29
CA ALA A 178 -11.18 -9.92 -7.01
C ALA A 178 -10.09 -8.91 -6.58
N THR A 179 -9.35 -8.33 -7.53
CA THR A 179 -8.27 -7.36 -7.23
C THR A 179 -8.73 -5.90 -7.25
N SER A 180 -10.03 -5.64 -7.38
CA SER A 180 -10.60 -4.28 -7.36
C SER A 180 -11.08 -3.81 -5.98
N SER A 181 -10.97 -4.64 -4.93
CA SER A 181 -11.19 -4.17 -3.57
C SER A 181 -10.00 -3.37 -3.05
N TYR A 182 -10.22 -2.42 -2.13
CA TYR A 182 -9.17 -1.48 -1.70
C TYR A 182 -7.89 -2.18 -1.20
N GLN A 183 -8.01 -3.36 -0.59
CA GLN A 183 -6.87 -4.14 -0.08
C GLN A 183 -5.90 -4.56 -1.19
N HIS A 184 -6.39 -4.77 -2.40
CA HIS A 184 -5.57 -5.14 -3.55
C HIS A 184 -5.23 -3.92 -4.40
N LEU A 185 -6.15 -2.95 -4.47
CA LEU A 185 -5.96 -1.69 -5.22
C LEU A 185 -4.71 -0.91 -4.77
N LEU A 186 -4.48 -0.87 -3.46
CA LEU A 186 -3.35 -0.16 -2.87
C LEU A 186 -2.02 -0.87 -3.12
N PHE A 187 -2.05 -2.18 -3.39
CA PHE A 187 -0.89 -3.05 -3.53
C PHE A 187 -0.89 -3.76 -4.88
N ARG A 188 -0.99 -3.02 -5.98
CA ARG A 188 -1.18 -3.59 -7.33
C ARG A 188 0.08 -4.10 -8.01
N GLN A 189 1.23 -4.04 -7.35
CA GLN A 189 2.46 -4.53 -7.94
C GLN A 189 2.42 -6.06 -8.05
N TRP A 190 2.26 -6.52 -9.29
CA TRP A 190 2.48 -7.89 -9.72
C TRP A 190 3.64 -7.89 -10.70
N ASP A 191 4.44 -8.95 -10.74
CA ASP A 191 5.60 -9.01 -11.62
C ASP A 191 5.19 -9.40 -13.06
N PRO A 192 5.17 -8.45 -14.03
CA PRO A 192 4.82 -8.75 -15.41
C PRO A 192 5.86 -9.61 -16.12
N ALA A 193 7.10 -9.68 -15.60
CA ALA A 193 8.17 -10.49 -16.18
C ALA A 193 7.89 -11.99 -16.09
N THR A 194 6.99 -12.41 -15.19
CA THR A 194 6.54 -13.81 -15.07
C THR A 194 5.61 -14.24 -16.21
N ALA A 195 4.91 -13.31 -16.86
CA ALA A 195 3.86 -13.63 -17.82
C ALA A 195 4.36 -14.34 -19.10
N PRO A 196 5.47 -13.92 -19.75
CA PRO A 196 5.99 -14.63 -20.92
C PRO A 196 6.35 -16.09 -20.61
N ARG A 197 6.96 -16.34 -19.43
CA ARG A 197 7.33 -17.68 -19.01
C ARG A 197 6.11 -18.54 -18.72
N LEU A 198 5.12 -18.01 -18.02
CA LEU A 198 3.83 -18.69 -17.80
C LEU A 198 3.19 -19.10 -19.13
N HIS A 199 3.15 -18.21 -20.11
CA HIS A 199 2.56 -18.51 -21.43
C HIS A 199 3.27 -19.63 -22.20
N GLN A 200 4.59 -19.74 -22.03
CA GLN A 200 5.37 -20.84 -22.57
C GLN A 200 5.05 -22.15 -21.84
N ASP A 201 5.07 -22.14 -20.50
CA ASP A 201 4.81 -23.34 -19.69
C ASP A 201 3.39 -23.89 -19.95
N LEU A 202 2.38 -23.02 -20.09
CA LEU A 202 1.02 -23.41 -20.47
C LEU A 202 0.94 -24.01 -21.88
N LYS A 203 1.80 -23.56 -22.81
CA LYS A 203 1.91 -24.17 -24.14
C LYS A 203 2.47 -25.58 -24.05
N GLU A 204 3.54 -25.76 -23.29
CA GLU A 204 4.22 -27.05 -23.11
C GLU A 204 3.34 -28.09 -22.42
N LEU A 205 2.46 -27.63 -21.53
CA LEU A 205 1.48 -28.47 -20.81
C LEU A 205 0.18 -28.71 -21.59
N GLY A 206 -0.04 -28.00 -22.71
CA GLY A 206 -1.29 -28.09 -23.46
C GLY A 206 -2.50 -27.49 -22.73
N LEU A 207 -2.29 -26.52 -21.84
CA LEU A 207 -3.31 -25.93 -20.96
C LEU A 207 -3.75 -24.53 -21.41
N ARG A 208 -3.61 -24.22 -22.70
CA ARG A 208 -4.02 -22.91 -23.25
C ARG A 208 -5.52 -22.73 -23.40
N ASP A 209 -6.28 -23.80 -23.29
CA ASP A 209 -7.74 -23.76 -23.32
C ASP A 209 -8.36 -23.55 -21.93
N ASP A 210 -7.54 -23.54 -20.87
CA ASP A 210 -8.00 -23.27 -19.50
C ASP A 210 -8.15 -21.75 -19.25
N HIS A 211 -9.38 -21.32 -18.95
CA HIS A 211 -9.70 -19.91 -18.69
C HIS A 211 -9.01 -19.34 -17.45
N VAL A 212 -8.80 -20.12 -16.40
CA VAL A 212 -8.22 -19.68 -15.14
C VAL A 212 -6.72 -19.41 -15.34
N LEU A 213 -6.00 -20.36 -15.94
CA LEU A 213 -4.57 -20.27 -16.18
C LEU A 213 -4.23 -19.18 -17.22
N MET A 214 -4.98 -19.14 -18.32
CA MET A 214 -4.82 -18.07 -19.32
C MET A 214 -5.26 -16.71 -18.77
N GLY A 215 -6.26 -16.67 -17.89
CA GLY A 215 -6.69 -15.47 -17.18
C GLY A 215 -5.58 -14.87 -16.34
N LEU A 216 -4.86 -15.70 -15.57
CA LEU A 216 -3.70 -15.25 -14.80
C LEU A 216 -2.60 -14.69 -15.72
N TYR A 217 -2.32 -15.36 -16.83
CA TYR A 217 -1.37 -14.85 -17.82
C TYR A 217 -1.76 -13.46 -18.35
N PHE A 218 -3.00 -13.30 -18.80
CA PHE A 218 -3.48 -12.02 -19.34
C PHE A 218 -3.49 -10.92 -18.27
N PHE A 219 -3.83 -11.26 -17.03
CA PHE A 219 -3.81 -10.35 -15.89
C PHE A 219 -2.39 -9.86 -15.58
N LEU A 220 -1.41 -10.77 -15.49
CA LEU A 220 -0.01 -10.42 -15.19
C LEU A 220 0.65 -9.64 -16.34
N ARG A 221 0.31 -9.95 -17.59
CA ARG A 221 0.87 -9.26 -18.77
C ARG A 221 0.44 -7.80 -18.87
N HIS A 222 -0.75 -7.48 -18.36
CA HIS A 222 -1.33 -6.15 -18.48
C HIS A 222 -1.74 -5.63 -17.11
N PRO A 223 -0.75 -5.25 -16.25
CA PRO A 223 -1.08 -4.58 -15.00
C PRO A 223 -1.94 -3.36 -15.33
N VAL A 224 -3.16 -3.32 -14.80
CA VAL A 224 -4.14 -2.27 -15.08
C VAL A 224 -3.61 -0.95 -14.56
N ALA A 225 -3.13 -0.09 -15.47
CA ALA A 225 -2.70 1.26 -15.14
C ALA A 225 -3.02 2.32 -16.22
N PRO A 226 -4.26 2.42 -16.73
CA PRO A 226 -4.67 3.69 -17.29
C PRO A 226 -5.75 4.29 -16.38
N GLY A 227 -5.42 5.38 -15.69
CA GLY A 227 -6.38 6.13 -14.85
C GLY A 227 -5.92 6.49 -13.44
N VAL A 228 -4.75 6.05 -12.98
CA VAL A 228 -4.13 6.62 -11.77
C VAL A 228 -3.55 7.98 -12.14
N THR A 229 -3.83 9.03 -11.35
CA THR A 229 -3.25 10.37 -11.60
C THR A 229 -1.72 10.28 -11.63
N GLY A 230 -1.06 11.21 -12.33
CA GLY A 230 0.40 11.20 -12.46
C GLY A 230 1.16 11.19 -11.13
N SER A 231 0.57 11.74 -10.05
CA SER A 231 1.16 11.74 -8.70
C SER A 231 0.87 10.46 -7.91
N LEU A 232 -0.33 9.88 -8.03
CA LEU A 232 -0.75 8.74 -7.21
C LEU A 232 -0.05 7.44 -7.64
N GLY A 233 0.32 7.29 -8.91
CA GLY A 233 0.99 6.08 -9.42
C GLY A 233 2.32 5.79 -8.73
N PRO A 234 3.30 6.72 -8.76
CA PRO A 234 4.56 6.58 -8.05
C PRO A 234 4.38 6.36 -6.54
N LEU A 235 3.40 7.04 -5.93
CA LEU A 235 3.12 6.91 -4.51
C LEU A 235 2.64 5.50 -4.14
N LEU A 236 1.66 4.95 -4.89
CA LEU A 236 1.18 3.58 -4.68
C LEU A 236 2.28 2.55 -4.94
N CYS A 237 3.19 2.84 -5.87
CA CYS A 237 4.36 2.00 -6.11
C CYS A 237 5.32 1.98 -4.91
N ASP A 238 5.59 3.15 -4.32
CA ASP A 238 6.40 3.25 -3.10
C ASP A 238 5.72 2.56 -1.92
N LEU A 239 4.41 2.78 -1.73
CA LEU A 239 3.61 2.13 -0.69
C LEU A 239 3.67 0.61 -0.81
N SER A 240 3.50 0.08 -2.03
CA SER A 240 3.59 -1.36 -2.30
C SER A 240 4.98 -1.92 -2.00
N ARG A 241 6.03 -1.18 -2.32
CA ARG A 241 7.40 -1.65 -2.10
C ARG A 241 7.74 -1.79 -0.61
N VAL A 242 7.20 -0.91 0.22
CA VAL A 242 7.57 -0.82 1.64
C VAL A 242 6.59 -1.59 2.54
N LEU A 243 5.28 -1.48 2.30
CA LEU A 243 4.24 -1.92 3.24
C LEU A 243 3.26 -2.94 2.66
N ASP A 244 3.60 -3.65 1.59
CA ASP A 244 2.71 -4.70 1.07
C ASP A 244 2.46 -5.80 2.10
N PRO A 245 1.21 -6.03 2.53
CA PRO A 245 0.90 -7.08 3.51
C PRO A 245 1.23 -8.49 3.02
N ALA A 246 1.35 -8.70 1.70
CA ALA A 246 1.86 -9.96 1.17
C ALA A 246 3.28 -10.30 1.70
N LEU A 247 4.04 -9.27 2.06
CA LEU A 247 5.42 -9.34 2.53
C LEU A 247 5.54 -9.23 4.06
N SER A 248 4.41 -9.39 4.79
CA SER A 248 4.40 -9.40 6.25
C SER A 248 5.35 -10.45 6.83
N ASP A 249 5.91 -10.16 8.00
CA ASP A 249 6.85 -11.04 8.68
C ASP A 249 6.20 -12.40 8.99
N PRO A 250 6.88 -13.53 8.73
CA PRO A 250 6.32 -14.86 8.95
C PRO A 250 5.90 -15.10 10.41
N ASP A 251 6.61 -14.49 11.35
CA ASP A 251 6.34 -14.57 12.79
C ASP A 251 5.37 -13.51 13.30
N GLY A 252 4.99 -12.56 12.44
CA GLY A 252 3.97 -11.56 12.75
C GLY A 252 2.59 -12.19 12.86
N GLU A 253 1.83 -11.75 13.87
CA GLU A 253 0.44 -12.17 14.06
C GLU A 253 -0.49 -11.45 13.08
N ILE A 254 -1.34 -12.22 12.40
CA ILE A 254 -2.38 -11.73 11.51
C ILE A 254 -3.74 -12.04 12.13
N GLU A 255 -4.58 -11.01 12.26
CA GLU A 255 -5.94 -11.18 12.74
C GLU A 255 -6.85 -11.73 11.63
N LEU A 256 -7.29 -12.99 11.80
CA LEU A 256 -8.20 -13.66 10.86
C LEU A 256 -9.67 -13.37 11.21
N SER A 257 -9.95 -13.21 12.49
CA SER A 257 -11.25 -12.79 13.03
C SER A 257 -11.02 -12.02 14.32
N GLY A 258 -12.00 -11.26 14.79
CA GLY A 258 -11.85 -10.43 16.01
C GLY A 258 -11.46 -11.18 17.30
N ARG A 259 -11.40 -12.52 17.28
CA ARG A 259 -10.95 -13.36 18.40
C ARG A 259 -9.75 -14.25 18.06
N THR A 260 -9.41 -14.41 16.78
CA THR A 260 -8.40 -15.39 16.35
C THR A 260 -7.29 -14.69 15.61
N ARG A 261 -6.08 -14.82 16.16
CA ARG A 261 -4.83 -14.41 15.55
C ARG A 261 -4.01 -15.65 15.25
N LYS A 262 -3.32 -15.63 14.11
CA LYS A 262 -2.43 -16.70 13.67
C LYS A 262 -1.17 -16.08 13.09
N PRO A 263 -0.02 -16.72 13.27
CA PRO A 263 1.21 -16.22 12.68
C PRO A 263 1.15 -16.36 11.16
N ALA A 264 1.71 -15.40 10.43
CA ALA A 264 1.65 -15.36 8.97
C ALA A 264 2.24 -16.63 8.32
N ARG A 265 3.24 -17.24 8.96
CA ARG A 265 3.87 -18.51 8.53
C ARG A 265 2.88 -19.65 8.41
N ASP A 266 1.80 -19.68 9.19
CA ASP A 266 0.78 -20.73 9.10
C ASP A 266 0.07 -20.63 7.76
N ILE A 267 -0.25 -19.41 7.33
CA ILE A 267 -0.90 -19.14 6.04
C ILE A 267 0.06 -19.48 4.90
N ASP A 268 1.30 -18.98 4.97
CA ASP A 268 2.35 -19.23 3.98
C ASP A 268 2.60 -20.74 3.80
N SER A 269 2.66 -21.50 4.91
CA SER A 269 2.86 -22.95 4.89
C SER A 269 1.71 -23.69 4.22
N ARG A 270 0.45 -23.29 4.47
CA ARG A 270 -0.73 -23.93 3.88
C ARG A 270 -0.82 -23.66 2.38
N PHE A 271 -0.63 -22.41 1.94
CA PHE A 271 -0.61 -22.08 0.51
C PHE A 271 0.59 -22.68 -0.23
N SER A 272 1.73 -22.87 0.45
CA SER A 272 2.88 -23.57 -0.12
C SER A 272 2.57 -25.05 -0.44
N GLN A 273 1.75 -25.70 0.39
CA GLN A 273 1.30 -27.09 0.15
C GLN A 273 0.35 -27.17 -1.05
N SER A 274 -0.74 -26.39 -1.03
CA SER A 274 -1.66 -26.22 -2.17
C SER A 274 -2.57 -25.02 -1.96
N VAL A 275 -3.11 -24.48 -3.04
CA VAL A 275 -4.11 -23.39 -2.96
C VAL A 275 -5.36 -23.87 -2.21
N GLY A 276 -5.77 -25.12 -2.42
CA GLY A 276 -6.92 -25.72 -1.74
C GLY A 276 -6.73 -25.84 -0.23
N ALA A 277 -5.54 -26.21 0.24
CA ALA A 277 -5.21 -26.28 1.66
C ALA A 277 -5.24 -24.89 2.33
N GLY A 278 -4.69 -23.88 1.65
CA GLY A 278 -4.75 -22.48 2.09
C GLY A 278 -6.19 -21.96 2.19
N LEU A 279 -7.00 -22.19 1.17
CA LEU A 279 -8.42 -21.79 1.16
C LEU A 279 -9.23 -22.51 2.25
N ALA A 280 -9.04 -23.83 2.42
CA ALA A 280 -9.70 -24.61 3.45
C ALA A 280 -9.35 -24.15 4.86
N PHE A 281 -8.10 -23.71 5.08
CA PHE A 281 -7.64 -23.15 6.35
C PHE A 281 -8.34 -21.81 6.66
N LEU A 282 -8.53 -20.94 5.67
CA LEU A 282 -9.12 -19.61 5.88
C LEU A 282 -10.66 -19.60 5.90
N LYS A 283 -11.31 -20.57 5.24
CA LYS A 283 -12.76 -20.64 5.08
C LYS A 283 -13.57 -20.52 6.39
N PRO A 284 -13.18 -21.15 7.52
CA PRO A 284 -13.92 -21.04 8.78
C PRO A 284 -14.00 -19.63 9.35
N TYR A 285 -13.03 -18.77 9.04
CA TYR A 285 -12.93 -17.42 9.61
C TYR A 285 -13.73 -16.37 8.84
N GLN A 286 -14.24 -16.69 7.64
CA GLN A 286 -15.01 -15.76 6.79
C GLN A 286 -14.28 -14.42 6.55
N CYS A 287 -12.96 -14.46 6.48
CA CYS A 287 -12.10 -13.27 6.37
C CYS A 287 -11.88 -12.81 4.91
N LEU A 288 -12.34 -13.59 3.93
CA LEU A 288 -12.25 -13.31 2.50
C LEU A 288 -13.63 -12.98 1.94
N SER A 289 -13.67 -12.13 0.91
CA SER A 289 -14.87 -11.82 0.14
C SER A 289 -15.27 -12.97 -0.79
N ASP A 290 -16.53 -12.96 -1.22
CA ASP A 290 -17.06 -13.98 -2.13
C ASP A 290 -16.25 -14.11 -3.43
N LEU A 291 -15.80 -12.98 -4.00
CA LEU A 291 -14.96 -12.96 -5.20
C LEU A 291 -13.58 -13.58 -4.97
N GLU A 292 -12.97 -13.33 -3.81
CA GLU A 292 -11.67 -13.92 -3.44
C GLU A 292 -11.81 -15.43 -3.22
N VAL A 293 -12.86 -15.87 -2.51
CA VAL A 293 -13.15 -17.30 -2.30
C VAL A 293 -13.41 -17.99 -3.64
N GLU A 294 -14.17 -17.37 -4.54
CA GLU A 294 -14.45 -17.89 -5.87
C GLU A 294 -13.19 -18.02 -6.72
N LEU A 295 -12.36 -16.98 -6.78
CA LEU A 295 -11.09 -17.01 -7.52
C LEU A 295 -10.13 -18.05 -6.94
N LEU A 296 -9.96 -18.09 -5.61
CA LEU A 296 -9.10 -19.07 -4.95
C LEU A 296 -9.61 -20.50 -5.16
N GLY A 297 -10.93 -20.72 -5.20
CA GLY A 297 -11.53 -22.01 -5.51
C GLY A 297 -11.20 -22.48 -6.93
N ARG A 298 -11.29 -21.57 -7.92
CA ARG A 298 -10.89 -21.86 -9.31
C ARG A 298 -9.39 -22.15 -9.43
N LEU A 299 -8.55 -21.37 -8.74
CA LEU A 299 -7.11 -21.60 -8.66
C LEU A 299 -6.75 -22.92 -7.97
N ALA A 300 -7.50 -23.32 -6.94
CA ALA A 300 -7.33 -24.61 -6.26
C ALA A 300 -7.61 -25.79 -7.17
N SER A 301 -8.67 -25.72 -7.98
CA SER A 301 -8.95 -26.74 -9.00
C SER A 301 -7.83 -26.83 -10.05
N ALA A 302 -7.28 -25.69 -10.48
CA ALA A 302 -6.16 -25.66 -11.41
C ALA A 302 -4.86 -26.23 -10.80
N ASP A 303 -4.54 -25.89 -9.54
CA ASP A 303 -3.38 -26.45 -8.81
C ASP A 303 -3.49 -27.96 -8.60
N ALA A 304 -4.69 -28.47 -8.30
CA ALA A 304 -4.97 -29.90 -8.17
C ALA A 304 -4.79 -30.63 -9.52
N MET A 305 -5.37 -30.09 -10.60
CA MET A 305 -5.22 -30.64 -11.96
C MET A 305 -3.75 -30.74 -12.40
N LEU A 306 -2.93 -29.73 -12.06
CA LEU A 306 -1.51 -29.72 -12.36
C LEU A 306 -0.72 -30.80 -11.61
N SER A 307 -1.27 -31.40 -10.56
CA SER A 307 -0.63 -32.51 -9.83
C SER A 307 -0.79 -33.88 -10.50
N GLU A 308 -1.66 -33.98 -11.50
CA GLU A 308 -2.04 -35.23 -12.18
C GLU A 308 -1.22 -35.46 -13.47
N GLU A 309 -1.89 -35.79 -14.58
CA GLU A 309 -1.32 -36.05 -15.90
C GLU A 309 -0.31 -34.99 -16.41
N PRO A 310 -0.55 -33.67 -16.27
CA PRO A 310 0.41 -32.66 -16.72
C PRO A 310 1.79 -32.80 -16.04
N ARG A 311 1.81 -33.16 -14.75
CA ARG A 311 3.05 -33.36 -13.98
C ARG A 311 3.82 -34.59 -14.46
N ARG A 312 3.12 -35.67 -14.84
CA ARG A 312 3.74 -36.88 -15.38
C ARG A 312 4.45 -36.61 -16.70
N LYS A 313 3.84 -35.80 -17.57
CA LYS A 313 4.39 -35.48 -18.90
C LYS A 313 5.52 -34.45 -18.85
N ARG A 314 5.35 -33.36 -18.10
CA ARG A 314 6.29 -32.23 -18.04
C ARG A 314 6.42 -31.71 -16.60
N PRO A 315 7.15 -32.41 -15.71
CA PRO A 315 7.17 -32.11 -14.28
C PRO A 315 7.70 -30.71 -13.96
N ALA A 316 8.75 -30.26 -14.67
CA ALA A 316 9.36 -28.96 -14.41
C ALA A 316 8.43 -27.79 -14.79
N ALA A 317 7.67 -27.90 -15.89
CA ALA A 317 6.72 -26.87 -16.31
C ALA A 317 5.52 -26.84 -15.36
N ALA A 318 4.96 -28.01 -15.01
CA ALA A 318 3.85 -28.12 -14.06
C ALA A 318 4.22 -27.50 -12.71
N LEU A 319 5.40 -27.82 -12.17
CA LEU A 319 5.87 -27.28 -10.89
C LEU A 319 6.02 -25.75 -10.91
N ARG A 320 6.54 -25.17 -12.00
CA ARG A 320 6.66 -23.70 -12.13
C ARG A 320 5.29 -23.02 -12.12
N VAL A 321 4.32 -23.58 -12.86
CA VAL A 321 2.96 -23.05 -12.88
C VAL A 321 2.31 -23.17 -11.51
N GLN A 322 2.41 -24.33 -10.84
CA GLN A 322 1.89 -24.53 -9.49
C GLN A 322 2.48 -23.55 -8.48
N ARG A 323 3.80 -23.35 -8.51
CA ARG A 323 4.47 -22.37 -7.65
C ARG A 323 3.91 -20.96 -7.85
N LEU A 324 3.74 -20.54 -9.11
CA LEU A 324 3.20 -19.22 -9.43
C LEU A 324 1.74 -19.07 -8.96
N LEU A 325 0.90 -20.11 -9.14
CA LEU A 325 -0.49 -20.10 -8.65
C LEU A 325 -0.55 -19.97 -7.12
N ARG A 326 0.28 -20.72 -6.42
CA ARG A 326 0.36 -20.71 -4.94
C ARG A 326 0.88 -19.39 -4.41
N GLU A 327 1.91 -18.83 -5.05
CA GLU A 327 2.43 -17.50 -4.71
C GLU A 327 1.37 -16.42 -4.94
N PHE A 328 0.72 -16.42 -6.10
CA PHE A 328 -0.37 -15.49 -6.40
C PHE A 328 -1.51 -15.59 -5.38
N ALA A 329 -1.97 -16.82 -5.10
CA ALA A 329 -3.05 -17.09 -4.17
C ALA A 329 -2.70 -16.68 -2.73
N CYS A 330 -1.48 -16.96 -2.27
CA CYS A 330 -1.01 -16.56 -0.96
C CYS A 330 -0.98 -15.03 -0.84
N ARG A 331 -0.41 -14.34 -1.84
CA ARG A 331 -0.36 -12.87 -1.86
C ARG A 331 -1.75 -12.26 -1.84
N LEU A 332 -2.69 -12.79 -2.63
CA LEU A 332 -4.08 -12.35 -2.63
C LEU A 332 -4.70 -12.52 -1.24
N ALA A 333 -4.57 -13.69 -0.62
CA ALA A 333 -5.11 -13.92 0.71
C ALA A 333 -4.49 -12.98 1.76
N LYS A 334 -3.15 -12.89 1.81
CA LYS A 334 -2.41 -12.04 2.76
C LYS A 334 -2.72 -10.56 2.60
N ARG A 335 -2.83 -10.04 1.38
CA ARG A 335 -3.26 -8.63 1.17
C ARG A 335 -4.64 -8.36 1.76
N SER A 336 -5.59 -9.27 1.55
CA SER A 336 -6.96 -9.09 2.01
C SER A 336 -7.07 -9.02 3.54
N ILE A 337 -6.45 -9.96 4.24
CA ILE A 337 -6.50 -10.06 5.71
C ILE A 337 -5.49 -9.13 6.39
N GLY A 338 -4.32 -8.95 5.78
CA GLY A 338 -3.25 -8.14 6.32
C GLY A 338 -3.60 -6.66 6.31
N MET A 339 -4.22 -6.14 5.23
CA MET A 339 -4.73 -4.76 5.24
C MET A 339 -5.82 -4.51 6.27
N ARG A 340 -6.65 -5.52 6.57
CA ARG A 340 -7.74 -5.39 7.55
C ARG A 340 -7.25 -5.43 9.00
N SER A 341 -6.04 -5.94 9.22
CA SER A 341 -5.42 -6.09 10.54
C SER A 341 -4.20 -5.18 10.75
N GLY A 342 -3.76 -4.47 9.69
CA GLY A 342 -2.51 -3.71 9.71
C GLY A 342 -1.28 -4.61 9.79
N ALA A 343 -1.32 -5.83 9.26
CA ALA A 343 -0.17 -6.72 9.22
C ALA A 343 0.67 -6.43 7.97
N VAL A 344 1.77 -5.70 8.15
CA VAL A 344 2.76 -5.36 7.11
C VAL A 344 4.15 -5.82 7.55
N ARG A 345 5.15 -5.67 6.69
CA ARG A 345 6.54 -5.89 7.09
C ARG A 345 6.97 -4.90 8.16
N ASP A 346 7.73 -5.34 9.15
CA ASP A 346 8.28 -4.51 10.23
C ASP A 346 7.19 -3.81 11.05
N ALA A 347 5.97 -4.37 11.09
CA ALA A 347 4.81 -3.77 11.77
C ALA A 347 5.07 -3.48 13.26
N ALA A 348 5.85 -4.32 13.94
CA ALA A 348 6.25 -4.10 15.33
C ALA A 348 7.15 -2.85 15.46
N VAL A 349 8.21 -2.79 14.66
CA VAL A 349 9.16 -1.66 14.64
C VAL A 349 8.46 -0.36 14.29
N LEU A 350 7.55 -0.38 13.31
CA LEU A 350 6.77 0.79 12.92
C LEU A 350 5.77 1.22 14.01
N SER A 351 5.22 0.26 14.75
CA SER A 351 4.37 0.55 15.91
C SER A 351 5.15 1.27 17.00
N ASP A 352 6.34 0.75 17.35
CA ASP A 352 7.19 1.32 18.40
C ASP A 352 7.69 2.71 17.98
N PHE A 353 8.11 2.87 16.72
CA PHE A 353 8.52 4.15 16.18
C PHE A 353 7.38 5.17 16.12
N GLN A 354 6.17 4.74 15.77
CA GLN A 354 5.00 5.62 15.81
C GLN A 354 4.72 6.09 17.24
N GLN A 355 4.75 5.20 18.23
CA GLN A 355 4.57 5.58 19.64
C GLN A 355 5.62 6.59 20.10
N LEU A 356 6.87 6.42 19.66
CA LEU A 356 7.97 7.34 19.94
C LEU A 356 7.73 8.75 19.38
N VAL A 357 7.21 8.84 18.15
CA VAL A 357 7.03 10.11 17.43
C VAL A 357 5.74 10.83 17.82
N ASP A 358 4.64 10.09 17.99
CA ASP A 358 3.31 10.67 18.22
C ASP A 358 3.09 11.05 19.69
N THR A 359 3.86 10.48 20.64
CA THR A 359 3.72 10.83 22.06
C THR A 359 4.63 12.01 22.39
N GLN A 360 4.06 13.17 22.74
CA GLN A 360 4.82 14.37 23.19
C GLN A 360 5.68 14.10 24.44
N HIS A 361 5.38 13.03 25.18
CA HIS A 361 6.18 12.43 26.23
C HIS A 361 6.33 10.94 25.93
N GLY A 362 7.13 10.59 24.91
CA GLY A 362 7.48 9.19 24.65
C GLY A 362 7.91 8.54 25.96
N SER A 363 7.45 7.31 26.25
CA SER A 363 7.91 6.58 27.43
C SER A 363 9.44 6.64 27.43
N ASP A 364 10.05 7.23 28.47
CA ASP A 364 11.50 7.41 28.58
C ASP A 364 12.26 6.12 28.24
N GLU A 365 11.67 4.95 28.53
CA GLU A 365 12.17 3.63 28.16
C GLU A 365 12.38 3.43 26.64
N LEU A 366 11.41 3.83 25.80
CA LEU A 366 11.51 3.72 24.33
C LEU A 366 12.49 4.74 23.75
N MET A 367 12.52 5.97 24.28
CA MET A 367 13.51 6.99 23.89
C MET A 367 14.93 6.54 24.25
N TYR A 368 15.12 6.02 25.46
CA TYR A 368 16.38 5.46 25.90
C TYR A 368 16.81 4.24 25.07
N ALA A 369 15.87 3.33 24.76
CA ALA A 369 16.15 2.18 23.91
C ALA A 369 16.58 2.62 22.50
N ALA A 370 15.88 3.61 21.90
CA ALA A 370 16.24 4.18 20.62
C ALA A 370 17.61 4.86 20.66
N ALA A 371 17.88 5.70 21.68
CA ALA A 371 19.16 6.34 21.88
C ALA A 371 20.30 5.31 22.02
N SER A 372 20.08 4.24 22.77
CA SER A 372 21.05 3.14 22.92
C SER A 372 21.29 2.40 21.60
N GLN A 373 20.28 2.21 20.76
CA GLN A 373 20.46 1.59 19.44
C GLN A 373 21.25 2.49 18.49
N VAL A 374 20.95 3.79 18.47
CA VAL A 374 21.73 4.77 17.68
C VAL A 374 23.16 4.84 18.21
N GLU A 375 23.37 4.82 19.52
CA GLU A 375 24.70 4.77 20.13
C GLU A 375 25.47 3.50 19.70
N ALA A 376 24.81 2.34 19.65
CA ALA A 376 25.42 1.09 19.17
C ALA A 376 25.72 1.11 17.66
N LEU A 377 24.93 1.82 16.85
CA LEU A 377 25.18 1.96 15.41
C LEU A 377 26.30 2.95 15.09
N LEU A 378 26.43 4.00 15.89
CA LEU A 378 27.50 4.99 15.75
C LEU A 378 28.85 4.39 16.16
N ASN A 379 28.90 3.67 17.28
CA ASN A 379 30.14 3.23 17.89
C ASN A 379 30.51 1.78 17.54
N LYS A 380 31.78 1.54 17.26
CA LYS A 380 32.36 0.19 17.22
C LYS A 380 33.00 -0.12 18.58
N GLY A 381 32.21 -0.70 19.48
CA GLY A 381 32.64 -0.95 20.87
C GLY A 381 32.82 0.37 21.63
N GLU A 382 34.03 0.63 22.13
CA GLU A 382 34.36 1.83 22.93
C GLU A 382 34.81 3.03 22.07
N TYR A 383 34.79 2.91 20.75
CA TYR A 383 35.31 3.91 19.83
C TYR A 383 34.29 4.31 18.78
N PHE A 384 34.29 5.60 18.43
CA PHE A 384 33.59 6.15 17.29
C PHE A 384 34.61 6.36 16.16
N GLU A 385 34.36 5.72 15.01
CA GLU A 385 35.25 5.79 13.85
C GLU A 385 34.62 6.66 12.77
N VAL A 386 35.25 7.80 12.45
CA VAL A 386 34.82 8.69 11.38
C VAL A 386 35.80 8.61 10.21
N PRO A 387 35.39 8.14 9.03
CA PRO A 387 36.23 8.24 7.84
C PRO A 387 36.37 9.72 7.45
N LEU A 388 37.59 10.25 7.45
CA LEU A 388 37.88 11.65 7.12
C LEU A 388 37.88 11.92 5.60
N ASN A 389 37.95 10.85 4.81
CA ASN A 389 38.06 10.90 3.36
C ASN A 389 36.74 10.60 2.63
N THR A 390 35.66 10.34 3.38
CA THR A 390 34.31 10.12 2.82
C THR A 390 33.26 10.77 3.69
N THR A 391 32.16 11.23 3.10
CA THR A 391 31.01 11.71 3.85
C THR A 391 30.06 10.56 4.20
N PHE A 392 29.19 10.78 5.19
CA PHE A 392 28.17 9.82 5.63
C PHE A 392 27.31 9.37 4.43
N GLY A 393 27.16 8.05 4.25
CA GLY A 393 26.38 7.46 3.15
C GLY A 393 27.18 7.15 1.87
N GLN A 394 28.47 7.45 1.80
CA GLN A 394 29.33 7.01 0.69
C GLN A 394 29.98 5.65 0.99
N PRO A 395 30.20 4.80 -0.04
CA PRO A 395 30.93 3.54 0.15
C PRO A 395 32.35 3.80 0.61
N LEU A 396 32.76 3.13 1.69
CA LEU A 396 34.07 3.30 2.28
C LEU A 396 35.18 2.80 1.32
N PRO A 397 36.26 3.57 1.10
CA PRO A 397 37.37 3.16 0.24
C PRO A 397 38.08 1.90 0.78
N PRO A 398 38.95 1.24 0.00
CA PRO A 398 39.74 0.11 0.49
C PRO A 398 40.55 0.49 1.75
N GLU A 399 40.75 -0.45 2.67
CA GLU A 399 41.39 -0.20 3.98
C GLU A 399 42.73 0.52 3.88
N ALA A 400 43.55 0.19 2.87
CA ALA A 400 44.84 0.83 2.61
C ALA A 400 44.76 2.35 2.28
N ARG A 401 43.58 2.88 1.97
CA ARG A 401 43.35 4.30 1.67
C ARG A 401 42.39 4.96 2.66
N ARG A 402 41.96 4.27 3.73
CA ARG A 402 41.07 4.84 4.75
C ARG A 402 41.87 5.72 5.71
N ALA A 403 41.56 7.01 5.72
CA ALA A 403 41.93 7.90 6.81
C ALA A 403 40.76 7.93 7.77
N THR A 404 40.93 7.38 8.98
CA THR A 404 39.84 7.27 9.96
C THR A 404 40.25 8.00 11.23
N LEU A 405 39.43 8.94 11.65
CA LEU A 405 39.54 9.57 12.95
C LEU A 405 38.86 8.64 13.97
N VAL A 406 39.64 8.17 14.94
CA VAL A 406 39.14 7.38 16.06
C VAL A 406 38.99 8.31 17.25
N VAL A 407 37.76 8.48 17.73
CA VAL A 407 37.47 9.25 18.95
C VAL A 407 36.80 8.35 20.00
N PRO A 408 36.85 8.74 21.29
CA PRO A 408 36.12 8.04 22.33
C PRO A 408 34.63 7.93 22.00
N LYS A 409 34.00 6.87 22.52
CA LYS A 409 32.58 6.56 22.37
C LYS A 409 31.71 7.82 22.42
N GLN A 410 30.97 8.06 21.35
CA GLN A 410 29.99 9.15 21.29
C GLN A 410 28.69 8.67 21.91
N ARG A 411 28.31 9.28 23.03
CA ARG A 411 27.04 8.98 23.70
C ARG A 411 25.91 9.76 23.05
N VAL A 412 24.80 9.08 22.80
CA VAL A 412 23.57 9.72 22.34
C VAL A 412 22.80 10.11 23.59
N ARG A 413 22.67 11.41 23.85
CA ARG A 413 21.87 11.91 24.98
C ARG A 413 20.53 12.39 24.45
N GLU A 414 19.48 12.16 25.23
CA GLU A 414 18.23 12.88 25.09
C GLU A 414 18.52 14.38 25.24
N GLY A 415 17.99 15.19 24.33
CA GLY A 415 18.21 16.64 24.33
C GLY A 415 17.52 17.30 25.52
N SER A 416 18.07 17.18 26.71
CA SER A 416 17.68 17.99 27.86
C SER A 416 18.41 19.34 27.78
N GLU A 417 17.61 20.40 27.58
CA GLU A 417 17.93 21.83 27.82
C GLU A 417 18.96 22.51 26.90
N ASN A 418 18.50 23.00 25.75
CA ASN A 418 18.91 24.33 25.26
C ASN A 418 17.94 25.37 25.87
N ARG A 419 17.99 25.54 27.19
CA ARG A 419 17.51 26.76 27.83
C ARG A 419 18.67 27.75 27.85
N THR A 420 18.62 28.70 26.92
CA THR A 420 19.20 30.05 26.98
C THR A 420 20.35 30.28 27.97
N GLY A 421 21.55 30.49 27.43
CA GLY A 421 22.55 31.39 28.00
C GLY A 421 22.62 32.66 27.19
#